data_AF-A0A380DXX5-F1
#
_entry.id   AF-A0A380DXX5-F1
#
_cell.length_a   1.000
_cell.length_b   1.000
_cell.length_c   1.000
_cell.angle_alpha   90.00
_cell.angle_beta   90.00
_cell.angle_gamma   90.00
#
_symmetry.space_group_name_H-M   'P 1'
#
loop_
_entity.id
_entity.type
_entity.pdbx_description
1 polymer ?
#
loop_
_entity_poly.entity_id
_entity_poly.type
_entity_poly.pdbx_seq_one_letter_code
_entity_poly.pdbx_strand_id
1 'polypeptide(L)'
;MITSFRHSEDIDKHIIKTPLDHTASWINVVEPDREEIENLMEQYNIPEDFIRDPLDSEESSRIEYDEDTGYSLIIIDLPIVNSTNRSVLSFVTIPLGIIIGNGIIVTVCDAENEFLENLPKRDINLKFHSRFALEILTTIADHYNRNLRLLNKSRIRIEKELKNNITNKQLFKLMEVEKV
;
A
#
# COMPACT_ATOMS: atom_id res chain seq x y z
N MET A 1 7.52 4.26 -11.63
CA MET A 1 8.30 5.21 -10.79
C MET A 1 8.95 4.51 -9.60
N ILE A 2 10.28 4.47 -9.57
CA ILE A 2 11.06 3.88 -8.47
C ILE A 2 11.72 4.95 -7.58
N THR A 3 11.67 4.77 -6.26
CA THR A 3 12.39 5.58 -5.27
C THR A 3 13.12 4.69 -4.28
N SER A 4 14.43 4.88 -4.11
CA SER A 4 15.23 4.12 -3.13
C SER A 4 15.70 4.98 -1.96
N PHE A 5 15.80 4.33 -0.80
CA PHE A 5 16.10 4.92 0.49
C PHE A 5 17.17 4.12 1.23
N ARG A 6 18.00 4.83 2.01
CA ARG A 6 18.97 4.23 2.94
C ARG A 6 19.05 5.03 4.22
N HIS A 7 19.64 4.43 5.26
CA HIS A 7 20.04 5.17 6.46
C HIS A 7 21.23 6.08 6.17
N SER A 8 21.18 7.31 6.66
CA SER A 8 22.37 8.16 6.73
C SER A 8 23.41 7.57 7.69
N GLU A 9 24.69 7.78 7.39
CA GLU A 9 25.81 7.41 8.27
C GLU A 9 25.97 8.38 9.47
N ASP A 10 25.21 9.47 9.50
CA ASP A 10 25.20 10.44 10.60
C ASP A 10 24.58 9.89 11.89
N ILE A 11 24.96 10.53 13.01
CA ILE A 11 24.58 10.18 14.39
C ILE A 11 23.06 10.08 14.57
N ASP A 12 22.29 10.88 13.82
CA ASP A 12 20.83 10.93 13.92
C ASP A 12 20.08 9.91 13.05
N LYS A 13 20.78 9.09 12.23
CA LYS A 13 20.21 7.97 11.44
C LYS A 13 18.89 8.28 10.71
N HIS A 14 18.81 9.42 10.05
CA HIS A 14 17.66 9.78 9.22
C HIS A 14 17.63 8.98 7.91
N ILE A 15 16.43 8.71 7.39
CA ILE A 15 16.25 8.07 6.09
C ILE A 15 16.45 9.12 4.98
N ILE A 16 17.35 8.82 4.03
CA ILE A 16 17.65 9.69 2.89
C ILE A 16 17.39 8.95 1.58
N LYS A 17 17.03 9.72 0.53
CA LYS A 17 16.98 9.20 -0.84
C LYS A 17 18.38 8.84 -1.30
N THR A 18 18.52 7.72 -2.02
CA THR A 18 19.79 7.22 -2.57
C THR A 18 19.59 6.83 -4.04
N PRO A 19 20.64 6.64 -4.83
CA PRO A 19 20.52 5.97 -6.13
C PRO A 19 19.99 4.54 -5.98
N LEU A 20 19.44 3.97 -7.06
CA LEU A 20 19.04 2.57 -7.10
C LEU A 20 20.30 1.69 -7.23
N ASP A 21 20.91 1.37 -6.09
CA ASP A 21 22.13 0.57 -5.99
C ASP A 21 22.09 -0.40 -4.80
N HIS A 22 23.17 -1.16 -4.60
CA HIS A 22 23.30 -2.10 -3.50
C HIS A 22 23.41 -1.46 -2.11
N THR A 23 23.41 -0.12 -2.01
CA THR A 23 23.35 0.61 -0.73
C THR A 23 21.92 0.94 -0.30
N ALA A 24 20.93 0.72 -1.18
CA ALA A 24 19.53 0.88 -0.85
C ALA A 24 19.07 -0.17 0.19
N SER A 25 18.44 0.29 1.27
CA SER A 25 17.82 -0.58 2.28
C SER A 25 16.32 -0.74 2.06
N TRP A 26 15.68 0.25 1.44
CA TRP A 26 14.28 0.19 1.07
C TRP A 26 14.06 0.81 -0.32
N ILE A 27 13.27 0.13 -1.15
CA ILE A 27 12.89 0.57 -2.49
C ILE A 27 11.36 0.65 -2.53
N ASN A 28 10.84 1.81 -2.89
CA ASN A 28 9.42 2.04 -3.14
C ASN A 28 9.17 2.11 -4.65
N VAL A 29 8.36 1.20 -5.14
CA VAL A 29 8.01 1.02 -6.55
C VAL A 29 6.53 1.33 -6.72
N VAL A 30 6.23 2.33 -7.54
CA VAL A 30 4.87 2.76 -7.85
C VAL A 30 4.68 2.72 -9.35
N GLU A 31 3.68 1.99 -9.83
CA GLU A 31 3.33 1.85 -11.25
C GLU A 31 4.59 1.67 -12.12
N PRO A 32 5.35 0.57 -11.93
CA PRO A 32 6.60 0.38 -12.65
C PRO A 32 6.35 0.09 -14.12
N ASP A 33 7.17 0.66 -14.99
CA ASP A 33 7.18 0.26 -16.40
C ASP A 33 7.96 -1.06 -16.60
N ARG A 34 7.92 -1.59 -17.83
CA ARG A 34 8.59 -2.86 -18.15
C ARG A 34 10.11 -2.80 -17.96
N GLU A 35 10.74 -1.68 -18.29
CA GLU A 35 12.19 -1.50 -18.17
C GLU A 35 12.60 -1.40 -16.69
N GLU A 36 11.80 -0.73 -15.88
CA GLU A 36 11.91 -0.66 -14.42
C GLU A 36 11.80 -2.04 -13.76
N ILE A 37 10.85 -2.88 -14.20
CA ILE A 37 10.71 -4.27 -13.72
C ILE A 37 11.95 -5.09 -14.09
N GLU A 38 12.37 -5.06 -15.36
CA GLU A 38 13.55 -5.81 -15.83
C GLU A 38 14.81 -5.40 -15.05
N ASN A 39 14.99 -4.10 -14.77
CA ASN A 39 16.11 -3.59 -13.96
C ASN A 39 16.08 -4.10 -12.51
N LEU A 40 14.90 -4.11 -11.87
CA LEU A 40 14.75 -4.65 -10.50
C LEU A 40 15.09 -6.14 -10.44
N MET A 41 14.67 -6.91 -11.45
CA MET A 41 14.97 -8.33 -11.57
C MET A 41 16.48 -8.56 -11.75
N GLU A 42 17.13 -7.84 -12.66
CA GLU A 42 18.56 -8.00 -12.93
C GLU A 42 19.44 -7.56 -11.76
N GLN A 43 19.10 -6.45 -11.11
CA GLN A 43 19.94 -5.84 -10.09
C GLN A 43 19.79 -6.50 -8.71
N TYR A 44 18.58 -6.94 -8.36
CA TYR A 44 18.26 -7.48 -7.04
C TYR A 44 17.88 -8.96 -7.06
N ASN A 45 17.80 -9.59 -8.24
CA ASN A 45 17.42 -11.00 -8.39
C ASN A 45 16.06 -11.32 -7.73
N ILE A 46 15.13 -10.37 -7.83
CA ILE A 46 13.75 -10.52 -7.34
C ILE A 46 12.94 -11.30 -8.39
N PRO A 47 12.14 -12.30 -7.98
CA PRO A 47 11.22 -12.99 -8.88
C PRO A 47 10.24 -12.04 -9.59
N GLU A 48 9.90 -12.32 -10.86
CA GLU A 48 9.04 -11.45 -11.67
C GLU A 48 7.60 -11.37 -11.11
N ASP A 49 7.06 -12.50 -10.69
CA ASP A 49 5.77 -12.66 -10.01
C ASP A 49 5.70 -11.81 -8.74
N PHE A 50 6.79 -11.72 -7.96
CA PHE A 50 6.80 -10.89 -6.74
C PHE A 50 6.60 -9.39 -7.03
N ILE A 51 6.96 -8.94 -8.24
CA ILE A 51 6.75 -7.56 -8.69
C ILE A 51 5.39 -7.41 -9.40
N ARG A 52 4.98 -8.41 -10.18
CA ARG A 52 3.75 -8.34 -10.99
C ARG A 52 2.48 -8.61 -10.21
N ASP A 53 2.48 -9.58 -9.29
CA ASP A 53 1.29 -9.97 -8.53
C ASP A 53 0.70 -8.76 -7.76
N PRO A 54 1.50 -7.90 -7.11
CA PRO A 54 0.97 -6.69 -6.46
C PRO A 54 0.40 -5.62 -7.39
N LEU A 55 0.57 -5.75 -8.71
CA LEU A 55 0.03 -4.84 -9.72
C LEU A 55 -1.28 -5.36 -10.32
N ASP A 56 -1.67 -6.60 -10.06
CA ASP A 56 -2.96 -7.14 -10.47
C ASP A 56 -4.03 -6.79 -9.44
N SER A 57 -5.03 -6.01 -9.85
CA SER A 57 -6.14 -5.59 -8.98
C SER A 57 -6.99 -6.74 -8.43
N GLU A 58 -6.95 -7.91 -9.06
CA GLU A 58 -7.68 -9.12 -8.63
C GLU A 58 -6.84 -10.04 -7.74
N GLU A 59 -5.61 -9.65 -7.42
CA GLU A 59 -4.72 -10.45 -6.58
C GLU A 59 -5.22 -10.53 -5.14
N SER A 60 -5.06 -11.71 -4.53
CA SER A 60 -5.51 -12.00 -3.17
C SER A 60 -4.37 -11.84 -2.16
N SER A 61 -4.72 -11.27 -0.99
CA SER A 61 -3.80 -11.16 0.14
C SER A 61 -3.22 -12.52 0.55
N ARG A 62 -1.89 -12.66 0.53
CA ARG A 62 -1.15 -13.88 0.91
C ARG A 62 0.24 -13.55 1.44
N ILE A 63 0.88 -14.57 2.03
CA ILE A 63 2.32 -14.56 2.33
C ILE A 63 2.93 -15.72 1.57
N GLU A 64 4.02 -15.43 0.88
CA GLU A 64 4.75 -16.38 0.04
C GLU A 64 6.24 -16.30 0.34
N TYR A 65 6.92 -17.43 0.28
CA TYR A 65 8.36 -17.52 0.47
C TYR A 65 8.95 -18.33 -0.68
N ASP A 66 9.92 -17.75 -1.36
CA ASP A 66 10.66 -18.41 -2.41
C ASP A 66 12.00 -18.93 -1.86
N GLU A 67 12.16 -20.26 -1.88
CA GLU A 67 13.37 -20.92 -1.35
C GLU A 67 14.59 -20.67 -2.25
N ASP A 68 14.39 -20.47 -3.56
CA ASP A 68 15.46 -20.34 -4.54
C ASP A 68 16.17 -18.98 -4.45
N THR A 69 15.41 -17.90 -4.30
CA THR A 69 15.94 -16.52 -4.18
C THR A 69 16.06 -16.03 -2.73
N GLY A 70 15.38 -16.70 -1.79
CA GLY A 70 15.35 -16.33 -0.37
C GLY A 70 14.47 -15.12 -0.05
N TYR A 71 13.62 -14.69 -0.99
CA TYR A 71 12.67 -13.60 -0.79
C TYR A 71 11.36 -14.08 -0.17
N SER A 72 10.77 -13.23 0.69
CA SER A 72 9.39 -13.37 1.15
C SER A 72 8.55 -12.25 0.55
N LEU A 73 7.37 -12.58 0.02
CA LEU A 73 6.37 -11.63 -0.44
C LEU A 73 5.19 -11.62 0.52
N ILE A 74 4.74 -10.43 0.89
CA ILE A 74 3.49 -10.20 1.60
C ILE A 74 2.61 -9.34 0.71
N ILE A 75 1.48 -9.88 0.25
CA ILE A 75 0.45 -9.12 -0.46
C ILE A 75 -0.64 -8.79 0.54
N ILE A 76 -0.98 -7.51 0.63
CA ILE A 76 -2.08 -7.03 1.47
C ILE A 76 -2.95 -6.02 0.72
N ASP A 77 -4.26 -6.10 0.95
CA ASP A 77 -5.21 -5.12 0.46
C ASP A 77 -5.01 -3.77 1.15
N LEU A 78 -4.73 -2.72 0.37
CA LEU A 78 -4.60 -1.35 0.83
C LEU A 78 -5.89 -0.56 0.53
N PRO A 79 -6.57 0.00 1.54
CA PRO A 79 -7.82 0.70 1.32
C PRO A 79 -7.56 2.14 0.87
N ILE A 80 -8.05 2.48 -0.33
CA ILE A 80 -7.94 3.82 -0.91
C ILE A 80 -9.32 4.46 -1.08
N VAL A 81 -9.36 5.79 -1.14
CA VAL A 81 -10.60 6.52 -1.39
C VAL A 81 -10.95 6.40 -2.86
N ASN A 82 -12.16 5.94 -3.16
CA ASN A 82 -12.67 5.89 -4.51
C ASN A 82 -13.06 7.31 -4.97
N SER A 83 -12.27 7.86 -5.91
CA SER A 83 -12.46 9.23 -6.43
C SER A 83 -13.58 9.33 -7.47
N THR A 84 -14.10 8.20 -7.96
CA THR A 84 -15.10 8.17 -9.05
C THR A 84 -16.51 8.49 -8.54
N ASN A 85 -16.83 8.17 -7.27
CA ASN A 85 -18.15 8.46 -6.70
C ASN A 85 -18.14 9.77 -5.89
N ARG A 86 -18.54 10.87 -6.52
CA ARG A 86 -18.56 12.21 -5.89
C ARG A 86 -19.72 12.43 -4.92
N SER A 87 -20.71 11.53 -4.92
CA SER A 87 -21.96 11.74 -4.16
C SER A 87 -21.93 11.13 -2.76
N VAL A 88 -21.11 10.09 -2.56
CA VAL A 88 -20.96 9.32 -1.32
C VAL A 88 -19.49 8.92 -1.16
N LEU A 89 -18.97 9.07 0.06
CA LEU A 89 -17.63 8.58 0.43
C LEU A 89 -17.60 7.05 0.24
N SER A 90 -16.82 6.58 -0.71
CA SER A 90 -16.62 5.15 -1.01
C SER A 90 -15.14 4.80 -0.98
N PHE A 91 -14.86 3.54 -0.68
CA PHE A 91 -13.50 3.00 -0.58
C PHE A 91 -13.40 1.79 -1.49
N VAL A 92 -12.23 1.60 -2.09
CA VAL A 92 -11.84 0.38 -2.81
C VAL A 92 -10.52 -0.10 -2.24
N THR A 93 -10.14 -1.33 -2.53
CA THR A 93 -8.85 -1.90 -2.16
C THR A 93 -7.99 -2.08 -3.40
N ILE A 94 -6.69 -1.89 -3.25
CA ILE A 94 -5.67 -2.24 -4.23
C ILE A 94 -4.60 -3.09 -3.54
N PRO A 95 -3.93 -4.02 -4.22
CA PRO A 95 -2.86 -4.78 -3.60
C PRO A 95 -1.65 -3.89 -3.31
N LEU A 96 -0.98 -4.18 -2.19
CA LEU A 96 0.34 -3.69 -1.85
C LEU A 96 1.24 -4.90 -1.58
N GLY A 97 2.31 -5.01 -2.35
CA GLY A 97 3.35 -6.01 -2.16
C GLY A 97 4.45 -5.49 -1.26
N ILE A 98 4.85 -6.29 -0.28
CA ILE A 98 6.03 -6.05 0.56
C ILE A 98 6.97 -7.25 0.40
N ILE A 99 8.07 -7.03 -0.31
CA ILE A 99 9.10 -8.03 -0.58
C ILE A 99 10.24 -7.82 0.41
N ILE A 100 10.67 -8.89 1.07
CA ILE A 100 11.73 -8.86 2.08
C ILE A 100 12.72 -9.98 1.80
N GLY A 101 14.00 -9.65 1.65
CA GLY A 101 15.05 -10.63 1.44
C GLY A 101 16.38 -9.97 1.12
N ASN A 102 17.48 -10.73 1.19
CA ASN A 102 18.82 -10.30 0.76
C ASN A 102 19.28 -8.92 1.28
N GLY A 103 18.88 -8.53 2.49
CA GLY A 103 19.30 -7.25 3.06
C GLY A 103 18.49 -6.02 2.61
N ILE A 104 17.41 -6.21 1.84
CA ILE A 104 16.57 -5.14 1.31
C ILE A 104 15.07 -5.36 1.61
N ILE A 105 14.31 -4.27 1.50
CA ILE A 105 12.85 -4.27 1.48
C ILE A 105 12.39 -3.59 0.20
N VAL A 106 11.42 -4.16 -0.50
CA VAL A 106 10.80 -3.54 -1.67
C VAL A 106 9.30 -3.45 -1.45
N THR A 107 8.72 -2.27 -1.65
CA THR A 107 7.26 -2.07 -1.65
C THR A 107 6.80 -1.83 -3.07
N VAL A 108 5.78 -2.55 -3.54
CA VAL A 108 5.26 -2.47 -4.91
C VAL A 108 3.76 -2.21 -4.86
N CYS A 109 3.31 -1.17 -5.58
CA CYS A 109 1.88 -0.82 -5.66
C CYS A 109 1.55 -0.17 -7.00
N ASP A 110 0.32 -0.33 -7.45
CA ASP A 110 -0.21 0.29 -8.67
C ASP A 110 -0.60 1.78 -8.50
N ALA A 111 -0.63 2.29 -7.26
CA ALA A 111 -0.98 3.68 -6.99
C ALA A 111 0.01 4.37 -6.03
N GLU A 112 0.14 5.69 -6.19
CA GLU A 112 0.86 6.53 -5.24
C GLU A 112 0.18 6.53 -3.86
N ASN A 113 0.99 6.42 -2.82
CA ASN A 113 0.51 6.26 -1.44
C ASN A 113 1.18 7.25 -0.51
N GLU A 114 0.43 8.27 -0.10
CA GLU A 114 0.91 9.35 0.80
C GLU A 114 1.54 8.80 2.09
N PHE A 115 1.03 7.69 2.63
CA PHE A 115 1.61 7.13 3.86
C PHE A 115 3.00 6.54 3.63
N LEU A 116 3.24 5.86 2.50
CA LEU A 116 4.56 5.35 2.13
C LEU A 116 5.54 6.51 1.94
N GLU A 117 5.13 7.57 1.25
CA GLU A 117 5.95 8.78 1.07
C GLU A 117 6.33 9.48 2.39
N ASN A 118 5.50 9.32 3.42
CA ASN A 118 5.72 9.91 4.73
C ASN A 118 6.48 8.99 5.70
N LEU A 119 6.66 7.69 5.39
CA LEU A 119 7.48 6.77 6.22
C LEU A 119 8.92 7.26 6.42
N PRO A 120 9.65 7.78 5.40
CA PRO A 120 11.00 8.32 5.60
C PRO A 120 11.10 9.45 6.64
N LYS A 121 9.99 10.17 6.88
CA LYS A 121 9.93 11.29 7.83
C LYS A 121 9.72 10.83 9.27
N ARG A 122 9.43 9.55 9.48
CA ARG A 122 9.25 8.93 10.82
C ARG A 122 10.59 8.34 11.29
N ASP A 123 10.73 8.17 12.61
CA ASP A 123 11.89 7.50 13.22
C ASP A 123 11.77 5.97 13.03
N ILE A 124 12.06 5.51 11.80
CA ILE A 124 11.95 4.11 11.42
C ILE A 124 13.32 3.54 11.09
N ASN A 125 13.61 2.38 11.67
CA ASN A 125 14.86 1.68 11.40
C ASN A 125 14.71 0.64 10.29
N LEU A 126 15.07 1.02 9.06
CA LEU A 126 15.17 0.14 7.88
C LEU A 126 16.08 -1.09 8.06
N LYS A 127 16.94 -1.21 9.08
CA LYS A 127 17.72 -2.44 9.32
C LYS A 127 16.88 -3.59 9.86
N PHE A 128 15.74 -3.29 10.48
CA PHE A 128 14.85 -4.31 11.05
C PHE A 128 13.67 -4.54 10.11
N HIS A 129 13.86 -5.37 9.09
CA HIS A 129 12.88 -5.52 8.01
C HIS A 129 11.51 -5.98 8.49
N SER A 130 11.47 -6.97 9.40
CA SER A 130 10.21 -7.44 9.97
C SER A 130 9.49 -6.33 10.74
N ARG A 131 10.21 -5.46 11.46
CA ARG A 131 9.62 -4.32 12.17
C ARG A 131 9.09 -3.28 11.17
N PHE A 132 9.82 -3.01 10.10
CA PHE A 132 9.38 -2.12 9.04
C PHE A 132 8.10 -2.61 8.37
N ALA A 133 8.05 -3.91 8.01
CA ALA A 133 6.85 -4.53 7.44
C ALA A 133 5.67 -4.47 8.43
N LEU A 134 5.89 -4.77 9.72
CA LEU A 134 4.86 -4.65 10.74
C LEU A 134 4.34 -3.20 10.91
N GLU A 135 5.21 -2.19 10.78
CA GLU A 135 4.80 -0.78 10.82
C GLU A 135 3.88 -0.42 9.64
N ILE A 136 4.20 -0.92 8.44
CA ILE A 136 3.34 -0.77 7.25
C ILE A 136 2.00 -1.46 7.51
N LEU A 137 2.01 -2.73 7.91
CA LEU A 137 0.79 -3.50 8.18
C LEU A 137 -0.08 -2.84 9.26
N THR A 138 0.53 -2.30 10.31
CA THR A 138 -0.17 -1.56 11.37
C THR A 138 -0.82 -0.29 10.83
N THR A 139 -0.08 0.48 10.02
CA THR A 139 -0.60 1.70 9.38
C THR A 139 -1.79 1.38 8.47
N ILE A 140 -1.73 0.28 7.71
CA ILE A 140 -2.83 -0.18 6.86
C ILE A 140 -4.04 -0.58 7.69
N ALA A 141 -3.85 -1.34 8.78
CA ALA A 141 -4.92 -1.70 9.71
C ALA A 141 -5.60 -0.47 10.33
N ASP A 142 -4.84 0.57 10.67
CA ASP A 142 -5.38 1.84 11.17
C ASP A 142 -6.20 2.57 10.10
N HIS A 143 -5.73 2.57 8.84
CA HIS A 143 -6.48 3.11 7.70
C HIS A 143 -7.81 2.39 7.51
N TYR A 144 -7.83 1.06 7.55
CA TYR A 144 -9.07 0.27 7.51
C TYR A 144 -10.05 0.68 8.61
N ASN A 145 -9.58 0.70 9.86
CA ASN A 145 -10.41 1.05 11.00
C ASN A 145 -10.98 2.48 10.88
N ARG A 146 -10.16 3.43 10.42
CA ARG A 146 -10.60 4.80 10.16
C ARG A 146 -11.66 4.84 9.06
N ASN A 147 -11.45 4.15 7.96
CA ASN A 147 -12.34 4.12 6.81
C ASN A 147 -13.69 3.48 7.17
N LEU A 148 -13.71 2.38 7.93
CA LEU A 148 -14.93 1.78 8.47
C LEU A 148 -15.71 2.73 9.38
N ARG A 149 -15.03 3.48 10.24
CA ARG A 149 -15.69 4.50 11.09
C ARG A 149 -16.31 5.62 10.26
N LEU A 150 -15.67 6.05 9.17
CA LEU A 150 -16.19 7.06 8.26
C LEU A 150 -17.41 6.54 7.48
N LEU A 151 -17.33 5.30 6.98
CA LEU A 151 -18.42 4.64 6.27
C LEU A 151 -19.65 4.47 7.18
N ASN A 152 -19.46 4.02 8.42
CA ASN A 152 -20.54 3.91 9.39
C ASN A 152 -21.21 5.27 9.70
N LYS A 153 -20.42 6.34 9.86
CA LYS A 153 -20.96 7.70 10.03
C LYS A 153 -21.76 8.17 8.80
N SER A 154 -21.28 7.85 7.60
CA SER A 154 -21.99 8.14 6.34
C SER A 154 -23.33 7.41 6.28
N ARG A 155 -23.33 6.10 6.60
CA ARG A 155 -24.53 5.27 6.66
C ARG A 155 -25.57 5.86 7.61
N ILE A 156 -25.19 6.18 8.86
CA ILE A 156 -26.12 6.75 9.86
C ILE A 156 -26.71 8.09 9.38
N ARG A 157 -25.92 8.93 8.69
CA ARG A 157 -26.42 10.19 8.12
C ARG A 157 -27.47 9.94 7.05
N ILE A 158 -27.21 9.03 6.11
CA ILE A 158 -28.13 8.67 5.03
C ILE A 158 -29.42 8.07 5.61
N GLU A 159 -29.33 7.18 6.59
CA GLU A 159 -30.51 6.61 7.28
C GLU A 159 -31.36 7.68 7.96
N LYS A 160 -30.75 8.69 8.59
CA LYS A 160 -31.48 9.80 9.23
C LYS A 160 -32.15 10.71 8.20
N GLU A 161 -31.49 10.98 7.08
CA GLU A 161 -32.07 11.75 5.97
C GLU A 161 -33.26 11.04 5.33
N LEU A 162 -33.18 9.71 5.16
CA LEU A 162 -34.25 8.85 4.66
C LEU A 162 -35.47 8.85 5.57
N LYS A 163 -35.28 8.71 6.89
CA LYS A 163 -36.39 8.76 7.86
C LYS A 163 -37.17 10.07 7.83
N ASN A 164 -36.52 11.16 7.41
CA ASN A 164 -37.14 12.49 7.41
C ASN A 164 -37.81 12.86 6.07
N ASN A 165 -37.36 12.34 4.91
CA ASN A 165 -37.92 12.68 3.59
C ASN A 165 -37.62 11.60 2.52
N ILE A 166 -38.36 10.48 2.49
CA ILE A 166 -38.16 9.42 1.49
C ILE A 166 -38.31 9.99 0.06
N THR A 167 -37.19 10.09 -0.65
CA THR A 167 -37.14 10.51 -2.06
C THR A 167 -36.26 9.55 -2.86
N ASN A 168 -36.53 9.39 -4.16
CA ASN A 168 -35.80 8.45 -5.03
C ASN A 168 -34.27 8.66 -4.98
N LYS A 169 -33.80 9.92 -4.90
CA LYS A 169 -32.36 10.22 -4.79
C LYS A 169 -31.71 9.61 -3.55
N GLN A 170 -32.42 9.52 -2.43
CA GLN A 170 -31.88 8.99 -1.18
C GLN A 170 -31.87 7.45 -1.17
N LEU A 171 -32.85 6.81 -1.83
CA LEU A 171 -32.84 5.36 -2.09
C LEU A 171 -31.63 4.94 -2.93
N PHE A 172 -31.30 5.71 -3.98
CA PHE A 172 -30.09 5.46 -4.77
C PHE A 172 -28.79 5.56 -3.95
N LYS A 173 -28.67 6.56 -3.07
CA LYS A 173 -27.50 6.68 -2.19
C LYS A 173 -27.35 5.52 -1.20
N LEU A 174 -28.46 4.97 -0.71
CA LEU A 174 -28.42 3.80 0.18
C LEU A 174 -27.89 2.57 -0.57
N MET A 175 -28.38 2.32 -1.80
CA MET A 175 -27.91 1.21 -2.63
C MET A 175 -26.42 1.32 -2.97
N GLU A 176 -25.87 2.52 -3.14
CA GLU A 176 -24.43 2.71 -3.38
C GLU A 176 -23.58 2.40 -2.15
N VAL A 177 -24.10 2.59 -0.93
CA VAL A 177 -23.40 2.23 0.31
C VAL A 177 -23.46 0.73 0.60
N GLU A 178 -24.58 0.07 0.27
CA GLU A 178 -24.76 -1.38 0.48
C GLU A 178 -24.07 -2.26 -0.58
N LYS A 179 -23.66 -1.69 -1.72
CA LYS A 179 -22.95 -2.43 -2.78
C LYS A 179 -21.47 -2.71 -2.48
N VAL A 180 -20.97 -2.29 -1.32
CA VAL A 180 -19.59 -2.52 -0.86
C VAL A 180 -19.50 -3.81 -0.08
#